data_AF-F0Z9F6-F1
#
_entry.id   AF-F0Z9F6-F1
#
_cell.length_a   1.000
_cell.length_b   1.000
_cell.length_c   1.000
_cell.angle_alpha   90.00
_cell.angle_beta   90.00
_cell.angle_gamma   90.00
#
_symmetry.space_group_name_H-M   'P 1'
#
loop_
_entity.id
_entity.type
_entity.pdbx_description
1 polymer ?
#
loop_
_entity_poly.entity_id
_entity_poly.type
_entity_poly.pdbx_seq_one_letter_code
_entity_poly.pdbx_strand_id
1 'polypeptide(L)'
;MGQKHSISLNKHYTITDLLMDKRNVLDNRKYECSICLELLYNKQVFQCREGHYSWTDAITTSSKCPVCRVTVKSIEELSRNRFVEEEFAELQVVCPFLFSNILDITNIDERVLESDEKNGCKKIMKAGELEEHLKKCEHRYVNCLNSDCPVPVRSNETKQHAEHCDYSPLECIYCSNKFTTGSIEKHYLECQNIVLSCEQCCTKLKRSELSNHIDNECPNSIVFCKYKSTGCLGQFKRTNEATHLNEINHTVFMTKYICGLEKKLEESNVKNEEILKTLSSMLEQLKHNNSLLKKE
;
A
#
# COMPACT_ATOMS: atom_id res chain seq x y z
N MET A 1 -42.09 3.03 -5.66
CA MET A 1 -40.73 3.56 -5.89
C MET A 1 -40.58 4.82 -5.06
N GLY A 2 -39.90 4.75 -3.93
CA GLY A 2 -39.68 5.90 -3.06
C GLY A 2 -38.47 5.62 -2.19
N GLN A 3 -37.33 6.20 -2.57
CA GLN A 3 -36.09 6.13 -1.80
C GLN A 3 -36.34 6.78 -0.45
N LYS A 4 -36.20 6.00 0.63
CA LYS A 4 -36.26 6.50 2.01
C LYS A 4 -34.98 7.30 2.24
N HIS A 5 -35.09 8.62 2.30
CA HIS A 5 -33.98 9.48 2.66
C HIS A 5 -33.64 9.26 4.14
N SER A 6 -32.51 8.61 4.34
CA SER A 6 -31.91 8.25 5.60
C SER A 6 -31.18 9.47 6.16
N ILE A 7 -31.48 9.87 7.40
CA ILE A 7 -30.78 10.97 8.09
C ILE A 7 -29.34 10.55 8.33
N SER A 8 -28.42 11.27 7.72
CA SER A 8 -26.99 11.02 7.89
C SER A 8 -26.54 11.53 9.25
N LEU A 9 -26.40 10.62 10.22
CA LEU A 9 -25.54 10.83 11.38
C LEU A 9 -24.06 10.50 11.03
N ASN A 10 -23.87 9.79 9.94
CA ASN A 10 -22.69 9.71 9.09
C ASN A 10 -23.17 9.07 7.76
N LYS A 11 -22.37 8.92 6.70
CA LYS A 11 -22.83 8.20 5.49
C LYS A 11 -23.24 6.73 5.74
N HIS A 12 -22.96 6.23 6.95
CA HIS A 12 -22.97 4.82 7.31
C HIS A 12 -24.18 4.37 8.17
N TYR A 13 -24.88 5.25 8.90
CA TYR A 13 -26.05 4.89 9.73
C TYR A 13 -27.00 6.08 9.99
N THR A 14 -28.23 5.77 10.41
CA THR A 14 -29.28 6.75 10.77
C THR A 14 -29.71 6.62 12.22
N ILE A 15 -30.40 7.65 12.73
CA ILE A 15 -31.01 7.60 14.07
C ILE A 15 -32.04 6.46 14.18
N THR A 16 -32.75 6.13 13.10
CA THR A 16 -33.71 5.02 13.04
C THR A 16 -33.05 3.69 13.36
N ASP A 17 -31.80 3.52 12.92
CA ASP A 17 -31.07 2.28 13.11
C ASP A 17 -30.74 2.03 14.58
N LEU A 18 -30.61 3.11 15.36
CA LEU A 18 -30.19 3.12 16.75
C LEU A 18 -31.35 3.08 17.76
N LEU A 19 -32.59 3.34 17.32
CA LEU A 19 -33.76 3.34 18.21
C LEU A 19 -34.02 1.95 18.79
N MET A 20 -34.25 1.90 20.10
CA MET A 20 -34.59 0.67 20.82
C MET A 20 -36.01 0.20 20.51
N ASP A 21 -36.96 1.14 20.47
CA ASP A 21 -38.38 0.87 20.25
C ASP A 21 -38.85 1.39 18.89
N LYS A 22 -38.33 0.78 17.82
CA LYS A 22 -38.60 1.22 16.44
C LYS A 22 -40.10 1.17 16.11
N ARG A 23 -40.84 0.18 16.62
CA ARG A 23 -42.26 0.00 16.29
C ARG A 23 -43.09 1.16 16.81
N ASN A 24 -43.00 1.45 18.11
CA ASN A 24 -43.82 2.51 18.71
C ASN A 24 -43.48 3.91 18.18
N VAL A 25 -42.20 4.16 17.86
CA VAL A 25 -41.74 5.45 17.34
C VAL A 25 -42.16 5.66 15.87
N LEU A 26 -42.11 4.62 15.05
CA LEU A 26 -42.40 4.71 13.61
C LEU A 26 -43.88 4.57 13.26
N ASP A 27 -44.66 3.79 14.02
CA ASP A 27 -46.06 3.49 13.69
C ASP A 27 -46.94 4.76 13.73
N ASN A 28 -46.64 5.71 14.61
CA ASN A 28 -47.40 6.95 14.73
C ASN A 28 -46.92 8.07 13.81
N ARG A 29 -45.81 7.88 13.07
CA ARG A 29 -45.13 8.90 12.22
C ARG A 29 -44.96 10.29 12.85
N LYS A 30 -45.07 10.38 14.18
CA LYS A 30 -45.09 11.62 14.96
C LYS A 30 -43.78 12.41 14.76
N TYR A 31 -42.68 11.69 14.64
CA TYR A 31 -41.36 12.27 14.49
C TYR A 31 -40.86 12.24 13.05
N GLU A 32 -41.70 11.90 12.07
CA GLU A 32 -41.34 11.84 10.65
C GLU A 32 -41.74 13.14 9.94
N CYS A 33 -40.85 13.68 9.12
CA CYS A 33 -41.12 14.89 8.37
C CYS A 33 -42.11 14.58 7.25
N SER A 34 -43.22 15.29 7.16
CA SER A 34 -44.20 15.08 6.07
C SER A 34 -43.68 15.45 4.66
N ILE A 35 -42.45 15.94 4.54
CA ILE A 35 -41.88 16.45 3.29
C ILE A 35 -40.69 15.61 2.86
N CYS A 36 -39.68 15.46 3.72
CA CYS A 36 -38.49 14.65 3.41
C CYS A 36 -38.54 13.23 3.97
N LEU A 37 -39.55 12.89 4.78
CA LEU A 37 -39.72 11.58 5.44
C LEU A 37 -38.58 11.20 6.39
N GLU A 38 -37.71 12.16 6.71
CA GLU A 38 -36.66 12.00 7.72
C GLU A 38 -37.27 12.09 9.11
N LEU A 39 -36.82 11.28 10.07
CA LEU A 39 -37.04 11.50 11.50
C LEU A 39 -36.49 12.84 12.06
N LEU A 40 -37.03 13.29 13.19
CA LEU A 40 -36.54 14.43 13.93
C LEU A 40 -35.25 14.06 14.68
N TYR A 41 -34.07 14.55 14.28
CA TYR A 41 -32.85 14.38 15.08
C TYR A 41 -31.93 15.60 14.92
N ASN A 42 -31.60 16.26 16.03
CA ASN A 42 -30.80 17.51 16.06
C ASN A 42 -31.28 18.59 15.11
N LYS A 43 -32.60 18.76 15.01
CA LYS A 43 -33.23 19.82 14.22
C LYS A 43 -34.19 20.62 15.08
N GLN A 44 -34.34 21.88 14.73
CA GLN A 44 -35.33 22.75 15.34
C GLN A 44 -36.69 22.52 14.68
N VAL A 45 -37.72 22.36 15.49
CA VAL A 45 -39.08 22.08 15.05
C VAL A 45 -39.89 23.37 15.10
N PHE A 46 -40.42 23.78 13.96
CA PHE A 46 -41.27 24.97 13.87
C PHE A 46 -42.71 24.55 13.59
N GLN A 47 -43.66 25.16 14.30
CA GLN A 47 -45.08 24.89 14.14
C GLN A 47 -45.82 26.08 13.52
N CYS A 48 -46.74 25.80 12.60
CA CYS A 48 -47.68 26.79 12.09
C CYS A 48 -48.78 27.06 13.12
N ARG A 49 -49.60 28.09 12.88
CA ARG A 49 -50.71 28.47 13.78
C ARG A 49 -51.78 27.38 13.97
N GLU A 50 -51.87 26.44 13.03
CA GLU A 50 -52.80 25.29 13.09
C GLU A 50 -52.15 24.05 13.73
N GLY A 51 -50.94 24.16 14.30
CA GLY A 51 -50.26 23.08 15.03
C GLY A 51 -49.48 22.08 14.19
N HIS A 52 -49.46 22.20 12.85
CA HIS A 52 -48.62 21.37 12.00
C HIS A 52 -47.16 21.81 12.10
N TYR A 53 -46.25 20.87 12.36
CA TYR A 53 -44.84 21.16 12.52
C TYR A 53 -43.96 20.55 11.44
N SER A 54 -42.85 21.22 11.16
CA SER A 54 -41.79 20.80 10.24
C SER A 54 -40.45 21.31 10.76
N TRP A 55 -39.38 20.66 10.33
CA TRP A 55 -37.99 21.04 10.59
C TRP A 55 -37.19 21.19 9.30
N THR A 56 -37.89 21.38 8.19
CA THR A 56 -37.30 21.70 6.89
C THR A 56 -37.59 23.15 6.54
N ASP A 57 -36.67 23.76 5.78
CA ASP A 57 -36.83 25.10 5.23
C ASP A 57 -38.00 25.19 4.23
N ALA A 58 -38.68 24.08 3.92
CA ALA A 58 -39.86 24.08 3.07
C ALA A 58 -41.02 24.92 3.65
N ILE A 59 -41.13 25.04 4.98
CA ILE A 59 -42.16 25.87 5.62
C ILE A 59 -41.92 27.37 5.39
N THR A 60 -40.66 27.79 5.22
CA THR A 60 -40.26 29.18 4.98
C THR A 60 -40.21 29.48 3.48
N THR A 61 -39.72 28.54 2.67
CA THR A 61 -39.54 28.70 1.22
C THR A 61 -40.87 28.79 0.47
N SER A 62 -41.89 28.05 0.89
CA SER A 62 -43.17 27.98 0.17
C SER A 62 -44.17 29.08 0.57
N SER A 63 -43.80 29.97 1.50
CA SER A 63 -44.68 31.01 2.10
C SER A 63 -46.02 30.48 2.64
N LYS A 64 -46.14 29.14 2.79
CA LYS A 64 -47.35 28.42 3.18
C LYS A 64 -46.96 27.16 3.96
N CYS A 65 -47.77 26.74 4.91
CA CYS A 65 -47.58 25.46 5.58
C CYS A 65 -47.74 24.30 4.57
N PRO A 66 -46.78 23.36 4.49
CA PRO A 66 -46.84 22.23 3.55
C PRO A 66 -48.00 21.25 3.80
N VAL A 67 -48.56 21.25 5.02
CA VAL A 67 -49.66 20.35 5.40
C VAL A 67 -51.02 21.05 5.24
N CYS A 68 -51.24 22.20 5.90
CA CYS A 68 -52.55 22.88 5.89
C CYS A 68 -52.63 24.12 4.99
N ARG A 69 -51.55 24.48 4.29
CA ARG A 69 -51.47 25.63 3.35
C ARG A 69 -51.68 27.01 3.95
N VAL A 70 -51.69 27.13 5.27
CA VAL A 70 -51.78 28.43 5.96
C VAL A 70 -50.59 29.31 5.61
N THR A 71 -50.81 30.60 5.35
CA THR A 71 -49.74 31.54 4.98
C THR A 71 -48.72 31.71 6.11
N VAL A 72 -47.44 31.61 5.75
CA VAL A 72 -46.29 31.85 6.63
C VAL A 72 -45.47 32.97 5.99
N LYS A 73 -45.39 34.14 6.62
CA LYS A 73 -44.67 35.29 6.03
C LYS A 73 -43.17 35.23 6.28
N SER A 74 -42.76 34.77 7.46
CA SER A 74 -41.35 34.59 7.84
C SER A 74 -41.20 33.50 8.91
N ILE A 75 -39.95 33.07 9.15
CA ILE A 75 -39.64 32.05 10.16
C ILE A 75 -39.84 32.58 11.59
N GLU A 76 -39.65 33.89 11.79
CA GLU A 76 -39.81 34.56 13.08
C GLU A 76 -41.26 34.57 13.57
N GLU A 77 -42.24 34.42 12.68
CA GLU A 77 -43.66 34.27 13.03
C GLU A 77 -44.01 32.84 13.48
N LEU A 78 -43.11 31.87 13.29
CA LEU A 78 -43.33 30.48 13.71
C LEU A 78 -42.88 30.26 15.15
N SER A 79 -43.69 29.53 15.91
CA SER A 79 -43.29 29.10 17.25
C SER A 79 -42.42 27.85 17.17
N ARG A 80 -41.31 27.83 17.92
CA ARG A 80 -40.49 26.62 18.08
C ARG A 80 -41.21 25.65 19.02
N ASN A 81 -41.45 24.44 18.54
CA ASN A 81 -42.09 23.38 19.32
C ASN A 81 -41.04 22.60 20.12
N ARG A 82 -40.63 23.17 21.25
CA ARG A 82 -39.69 22.53 22.18
C ARG A 82 -40.21 21.23 22.77
N PHE A 83 -41.53 21.10 22.93
CA PHE A 83 -42.13 19.89 23.50
C PHE A 83 -41.80 18.66 22.64
N VAL A 84 -42.00 18.75 21.32
CA VAL A 84 -41.68 17.64 20.40
C VAL A 84 -40.17 17.37 20.34
N GLU A 85 -39.34 18.41 20.43
CA GLU A 85 -37.88 18.27 20.49
C GLU A 85 -37.41 17.55 21.76
N GLU A 86 -37.91 17.95 22.93
CA GLU A 86 -37.59 17.36 24.23
C GLU A 86 -38.11 15.92 24.32
N GLU A 87 -39.33 15.66 23.85
CA GLU A 87 -39.91 14.32 23.82
C GLU A 87 -39.11 13.37 22.91
N PHE A 88 -38.66 13.84 21.75
CA PHE A 88 -37.76 13.05 20.90
C PHE A 88 -36.40 12.83 21.58
N ALA A 89 -35.85 13.86 22.21
CA ALA A 89 -34.56 13.77 22.89
C ALA A 89 -34.56 12.71 24.00
N GLU A 90 -35.70 12.46 24.65
CA GLU A 90 -35.88 11.44 25.69
C GLU A 90 -35.96 10.00 25.16
N LEU A 91 -36.11 9.79 23.84
CA LEU A 91 -36.16 8.44 23.26
C LEU A 91 -34.84 7.69 23.50
N GLN A 92 -34.95 6.39 23.78
CA GLN A 92 -33.79 5.53 24.02
C GLN A 92 -33.16 5.04 22.72
N VAL A 93 -31.86 5.26 22.60
CA VAL A 93 -31.02 4.82 21.48
C VAL A 93 -29.82 4.04 21.99
N VAL A 94 -29.35 3.10 21.17
CA VAL A 94 -28.07 2.41 21.38
C VAL A 94 -26.92 3.18 20.75
N CYS A 95 -25.71 3.01 21.29
CA CYS A 95 -24.51 3.52 20.64
C CYS A 95 -24.30 2.87 19.26
N PRO A 96 -24.00 3.64 18.19
CA PRO A 96 -23.68 3.07 16.87
C PRO A 96 -22.42 2.20 16.89
N PHE A 97 -21.48 2.45 17.81
CA PHE A 97 -20.27 1.62 17.96
C PHE A 97 -20.55 0.26 18.62
N LEU A 98 -21.81 -0.08 18.89
CA LEU A 98 -22.25 -1.44 19.16
C LEU A 98 -22.06 -2.35 17.93
N PHE A 99 -22.19 -1.81 16.72
CA PHE A 99 -22.21 -2.63 15.51
C PHE A 99 -20.81 -2.79 14.91
N SER A 100 -20.46 -4.01 14.50
CA SER A 100 -19.16 -4.35 13.91
C SER A 100 -18.98 -3.77 12.51
N ASN A 101 -20.05 -3.75 11.73
CA ASN A 101 -20.06 -3.31 10.34
C ASN A 101 -20.46 -1.83 10.15
N ILE A 102 -20.42 -1.04 11.22
CA ILE A 102 -20.85 0.37 11.20
C ILE A 102 -19.99 1.27 10.28
N LEU A 103 -18.80 0.81 9.88
CA LEU A 103 -17.91 1.50 8.96
C LEU A 103 -17.92 0.93 7.53
N ASP A 104 -18.60 -0.20 7.31
CA ASP A 104 -18.62 -0.85 6.01
C ASP A 104 -19.49 -0.07 5.02
N ILE A 105 -18.91 0.32 3.88
CA ILE A 105 -19.58 1.07 2.79
C ILE A 105 -19.90 0.20 1.58
N THR A 106 -19.51 -1.08 1.60
CA THR A 106 -19.50 -1.92 0.42
C THR A 106 -20.88 -2.46 0.05
N ASN A 107 -21.85 -2.47 0.98
CA ASN A 107 -23.22 -2.91 0.74
C ASN A 107 -24.26 -1.94 1.34
N ILE A 108 -24.64 -0.94 0.55
CA ILE A 108 -25.58 0.11 0.97
C ILE A 108 -27.05 -0.35 0.89
N ASP A 109 -27.35 -1.37 0.09
CA ASP A 109 -28.73 -1.73 -0.29
C ASP A 109 -29.41 -2.74 0.65
N GLU A 110 -28.65 -3.47 1.48
CA GLU A 110 -29.15 -4.40 2.50
C GLU A 110 -28.44 -4.16 3.85
N ARG A 111 -28.66 -2.99 4.45
CA ARG A 111 -28.03 -2.57 5.72
C ARG A 111 -28.55 -3.39 6.91
N VAL A 112 -28.04 -4.60 7.09
CA VAL A 112 -28.19 -5.37 8.33
C VAL A 112 -27.06 -4.98 9.26
N LEU A 113 -27.35 -4.23 10.33
CA LEU A 113 -26.35 -3.92 11.35
C LEU A 113 -26.13 -5.15 12.24
N GLU A 114 -24.87 -5.57 12.35
CA GLU A 114 -24.47 -6.74 13.14
C GLU A 114 -23.92 -6.29 14.49
N SER A 115 -24.51 -6.75 15.59
CA SER A 115 -24.05 -6.36 16.93
C SER A 115 -22.73 -7.06 17.29
N ASP A 116 -21.76 -6.26 17.71
CA ASP A 116 -20.51 -6.72 18.31
C ASP A 116 -20.69 -6.83 19.82
N GLU A 117 -21.20 -7.99 20.26
CA GLU A 117 -21.44 -8.25 21.69
C GLU A 117 -20.15 -8.30 22.53
N LYS A 118 -18.98 -8.37 21.91
CA LYS A 118 -17.72 -8.53 22.63
C LYS A 118 -16.99 -7.20 22.78
N ASN A 119 -16.84 -6.44 21.69
CA ASN A 119 -16.03 -5.22 21.66
C ASN A 119 -16.87 -3.97 21.35
N GLY A 120 -18.17 -4.10 21.11
CA GLY A 120 -19.08 -2.98 20.85
C GLY A 120 -19.50 -2.23 22.12
N CYS A 121 -19.85 -0.95 21.95
CA CYS A 121 -20.39 -0.14 23.05
C CYS A 121 -21.86 -0.50 23.33
N LYS A 122 -22.13 -1.15 24.47
CA LYS A 122 -23.49 -1.56 24.88
C LYS A 122 -24.29 -0.45 25.58
N LYS A 123 -23.81 0.79 25.55
CA LYS A 123 -24.46 1.89 26.26
C LYS A 123 -25.77 2.27 25.58
N ILE A 124 -26.85 2.28 26.36
CA ILE A 124 -28.16 2.85 26.00
C ILE A 124 -28.21 4.26 26.59
N MET A 125 -28.71 5.21 25.82
CA MET A 125 -28.82 6.62 26.22
C MET A 125 -30.03 7.27 25.60
N LYS A 126 -30.29 8.51 26.02
CA LYS A 126 -31.27 9.39 25.39
C LYS A 126 -30.74 9.91 24.05
N ALA A 127 -31.63 10.08 23.06
CA ALA A 127 -31.25 10.59 21.74
C ALA A 127 -30.55 11.96 21.83
N GLY A 128 -30.95 12.83 22.76
CA GLY A 128 -30.30 14.12 23.00
C GLY A 128 -28.87 14.03 23.57
N GLU A 129 -28.50 12.91 24.22
CA GLU A 129 -27.18 12.69 24.81
C GLU A 129 -26.19 12.01 23.83
N LEU A 130 -26.70 11.56 22.67
CA LEU A 130 -25.95 10.73 21.73
C LEU A 130 -24.68 11.44 21.24
N GLU A 131 -24.76 12.70 20.80
CA GLU A 131 -23.59 13.42 20.28
C GLU A 131 -22.47 13.60 21.31
N GLU A 132 -22.83 13.89 22.56
CA GLU A 132 -21.84 14.03 23.63
C GLU A 132 -21.19 12.68 23.94
N HIS A 133 -21.98 11.62 23.95
CA HIS A 133 -21.45 10.27 24.10
C HIS A 133 -20.50 9.90 22.96
N LEU A 134 -20.83 10.15 21.69
CA LEU A 134 -19.99 9.78 20.54
C LEU A 134 -18.59 10.42 20.61
N LYS A 135 -18.50 11.67 21.09
CA LYS A 135 -17.22 12.38 21.29
C LYS A 135 -16.34 11.72 22.34
N LYS A 136 -16.95 11.13 23.38
CA LYS A 136 -16.25 10.55 24.54
C LYS A 136 -16.19 9.02 24.50
N CYS A 137 -16.90 8.37 23.57
CA CYS A 137 -17.04 6.92 23.53
C CYS A 137 -15.68 6.26 23.30
N GLU A 138 -15.30 5.34 24.16
CA GLU A 138 -14.03 4.62 24.09
C GLU A 138 -14.02 3.56 22.97
N HIS A 139 -15.20 3.14 22.52
CA HIS A 139 -15.34 2.18 21.41
C HIS A 139 -15.41 2.87 20.04
N ARG A 140 -15.33 4.21 19.99
CA ARG A 140 -15.32 4.97 18.73
C ARG A 140 -14.09 4.59 17.92
N TYR A 141 -14.24 4.57 16.61
CA TYR A 141 -13.11 4.35 15.71
C TYR A 141 -12.29 5.63 15.56
N VAL A 142 -10.98 5.48 15.67
CA VAL A 142 -9.97 6.52 15.45
C VAL A 142 -8.90 5.97 14.50
N ASN A 143 -8.20 6.86 13.83
CA ASN A 143 -7.04 6.48 13.04
C ASN A 143 -5.90 6.08 13.98
N CYS A 144 -5.09 5.12 13.53
CA CYS A 144 -3.84 4.79 14.19
C CYS A 144 -2.92 6.05 14.25
N LEU A 145 -2.06 6.11 15.27
CA LEU A 145 -1.05 7.16 15.40
C LEU A 145 -0.03 7.14 14.25
N ASN A 146 0.17 5.97 13.63
CA ASN A 146 0.98 5.82 12.42
C ASN A 146 0.13 6.23 11.22
N SER A 147 0.47 7.34 10.59
CA SER A 147 -0.29 7.94 9.48
C SER A 147 -0.45 7.01 8.27
N ASP A 148 0.49 6.09 8.07
CA ASP A 148 0.49 5.15 6.95
C ASP A 148 -0.35 3.90 7.22
N CYS A 149 -0.86 3.72 8.45
CA CYS A 149 -1.71 2.59 8.80
C CYS A 149 -3.16 2.87 8.37
N PRO A 150 -3.73 2.09 7.42
CA PRO A 150 -5.09 2.31 6.95
C PRO A 150 -6.15 1.72 7.88
N VAL A 151 -5.74 1.06 8.98
CA VAL A 151 -6.64 0.30 9.84
C VAL A 151 -7.31 1.24 10.86
N PRO A 152 -8.64 1.42 10.81
CA PRO A 152 -9.36 2.11 11.87
C PRO A 152 -9.39 1.24 13.13
N VAL A 153 -9.11 1.83 14.29
CA VAL A 153 -9.02 1.11 15.56
C VAL A 153 -9.96 1.71 16.59
N ARG A 154 -10.49 0.91 17.50
CA ARG A 154 -11.30 1.45 18.60
C ARG A 154 -10.40 2.25 19.55
N SER A 155 -10.91 3.36 20.08
CA SER A 155 -10.13 4.29 20.90
C SER A 155 -9.52 3.61 22.14
N ASN A 156 -10.20 2.64 22.76
CA ASN A 156 -9.70 1.84 23.89
C ASN A 156 -8.60 0.84 23.49
N GLU A 157 -8.55 0.41 22.23
CA GLU A 157 -7.60 -0.59 21.71
C GLU A 157 -6.36 0.05 21.06
N THR A 158 -6.33 1.37 20.94
CA THR A 158 -5.22 2.12 20.31
C THR A 158 -3.84 1.75 20.84
N LYS A 159 -3.70 1.54 22.16
CA LYS A 159 -2.43 1.13 22.78
C LYS A 159 -2.00 -0.26 22.35
N GLN A 160 -2.92 -1.23 22.43
CA GLN A 160 -2.65 -2.61 22.04
C GLN A 160 -2.33 -2.72 20.55
N HIS A 161 -3.05 -1.97 19.71
CA HIS A 161 -2.76 -1.88 18.29
C HIS A 161 -1.36 -1.28 18.04
N ALA A 162 -0.97 -0.21 18.74
CA ALA A 162 0.33 0.43 18.54
C ALA A 162 1.51 -0.54 18.78
N GLU A 163 1.38 -1.46 19.74
CA GLU A 163 2.38 -2.50 20.03
C GLU A 163 2.56 -3.51 18.89
N HIS A 164 1.49 -3.76 18.12
CA HIS A 164 1.45 -4.78 17.05
C HIS A 164 1.14 -4.16 15.67
N CYS A 165 1.33 -2.85 15.53
CA CYS A 165 1.00 -2.15 14.29
C CYS A 165 2.11 -2.44 13.27
N ASP A 166 1.76 -3.05 12.15
CA ASP A 166 2.68 -3.36 11.03
C ASP A 166 3.31 -2.13 10.36
N TYR A 167 2.76 -0.95 10.66
CA TYR A 167 3.21 0.35 10.16
C TYR A 167 4.03 1.13 11.19
N SER A 168 4.29 0.54 12.36
CA SER A 168 5.11 1.16 13.38
C SER A 168 6.56 1.30 12.89
N PRO A 169 7.19 2.48 13.04
CA PRO A 169 8.54 2.68 12.58
C PRO A 169 9.53 1.88 13.42
N LEU A 170 10.41 1.15 12.74
CA LEU A 170 11.45 0.32 13.34
C LEU A 170 12.78 0.57 12.65
N GLU A 171 13.84 0.73 13.44
CA GLU A 171 15.18 0.96 12.94
C GLU A 171 15.90 -0.38 12.71
N CYS A 172 16.49 -0.55 11.52
CA CYS A 172 17.29 -1.72 11.24
C CYS A 172 18.58 -1.72 12.07
N ILE A 173 18.79 -2.76 12.87
CA ILE A 173 19.99 -2.93 13.71
C ILE A 173 21.31 -3.04 12.94
N TYR A 174 21.25 -3.31 11.62
CA TYR A 174 22.43 -3.50 10.77
C TYR A 174 22.78 -2.26 9.95
N CYS A 175 21.78 -1.47 9.52
CA CYS A 175 22.00 -0.32 8.63
C CYS A 175 21.48 1.02 9.17
N SER A 176 20.81 1.03 10.32
CA SER A 176 20.20 2.21 10.95
C SER A 176 19.14 2.94 10.11
N ASN A 177 18.71 2.37 8.98
CA ASN A 177 17.59 2.90 8.21
C ASN A 177 16.26 2.52 8.86
N LYS A 178 15.26 3.39 8.72
CA LYS A 178 13.91 3.21 9.24
C LYS A 178 13.05 2.43 8.25
N PHE A 179 12.34 1.44 8.75
CA PHE A 179 11.35 0.64 8.04
C PHE A 179 10.09 0.54 8.89
N THR A 180 9.08 -0.15 8.37
CA THR A 180 7.93 -0.54 9.20
C THR A 180 8.16 -1.93 9.78
N THR A 181 7.54 -2.22 10.93
CA THR A 181 7.52 -3.57 11.54
C THR A 181 7.11 -4.66 10.55
N GLY A 182 6.10 -4.42 9.70
CA GLY A 182 5.66 -5.38 8.68
C GLY A 182 6.60 -5.53 7.47
N SER A 183 7.59 -4.64 7.30
CA SER A 183 8.54 -4.69 6.18
C SER A 183 9.98 -5.03 6.59
N ILE A 184 10.31 -5.00 7.89
CA ILE A 184 11.69 -5.19 8.36
C ILE A 184 12.24 -6.59 8.05
N GLU A 185 11.43 -7.64 8.11
CA GLU A 185 11.88 -9.00 7.80
C GLU A 185 12.32 -9.13 6.34
N LYS A 186 11.54 -8.55 5.42
CA LYS A 186 11.92 -8.47 4.00
C LYS A 186 13.19 -7.67 3.82
N HIS A 187 13.34 -6.56 4.55
CA HIS A 187 14.58 -5.79 4.53
C HIS A 187 15.79 -6.62 4.99
N TYR A 188 15.70 -7.43 6.04
CA TYR A 188 16.83 -8.28 6.48
C TYR A 188 17.29 -9.26 5.40
N LEU A 189 16.37 -9.74 4.55
CA LEU A 189 16.69 -10.58 3.40
C LEU A 189 17.45 -9.84 2.30
N GLU A 190 17.50 -8.51 2.31
CA GLU A 190 18.15 -7.67 1.28
C GLU A 190 19.23 -6.72 1.86
N CYS A 191 19.31 -6.61 3.19
CA CYS A 191 20.18 -5.69 3.89
C CYS A 191 21.65 -5.92 3.56
N GLN A 192 22.31 -4.90 3.02
CA GLN A 192 23.72 -4.97 2.60
C GLN A 192 24.69 -4.98 3.80
N ASN A 193 24.29 -4.41 4.93
CA ASN A 193 25.11 -4.32 6.14
C ASN A 193 24.94 -5.51 7.09
N ILE A 194 24.07 -6.48 6.78
CA ILE A 194 23.93 -7.67 7.61
C ILE A 194 25.22 -8.50 7.55
N VAL A 195 25.67 -8.99 8.71
CA VAL A 195 26.90 -9.78 8.80
C VAL A 195 26.58 -11.25 8.57
N LEU A 196 27.18 -11.83 7.54
CA LEU A 196 27.08 -13.23 7.15
C LEU A 196 28.42 -13.92 7.36
N SER A 197 28.39 -15.24 7.57
CA SER A 197 29.59 -16.06 7.64
C SER A 197 29.87 -16.67 6.28
N CYS A 198 31.09 -16.55 5.77
CA CYS A 198 31.51 -17.22 4.55
C CYS A 198 31.46 -18.75 4.75
N GLU A 199 30.80 -19.48 3.84
CA GLU A 199 30.65 -20.94 3.93
C GLU A 199 31.97 -21.70 3.78
N GLN A 200 32.95 -21.08 3.12
CA GLN A 200 34.23 -21.73 2.80
C GLN A 200 35.28 -21.53 3.90
N CYS A 201 35.29 -20.38 4.57
CA CYS A 201 36.34 -20.01 5.53
C CYS A 201 35.81 -19.54 6.90
N CYS A 202 34.49 -19.48 7.09
CA CYS A 202 33.81 -19.04 8.31
C CYS A 202 34.10 -17.59 8.75
N THR A 203 34.72 -16.76 7.89
CA THR A 203 34.94 -15.33 8.17
C THR A 203 33.62 -14.58 8.16
N LYS A 204 33.39 -13.73 9.17
CA LYS A 204 32.19 -12.89 9.30
C LYS A 204 32.39 -11.57 8.55
N LEU A 205 31.53 -11.28 7.58
CA LEU A 205 31.64 -10.14 6.66
C LEU A 205 30.26 -9.54 6.40
N LYS A 206 30.20 -8.27 6.02
CA LYS A 206 28.93 -7.70 5.54
C LYS A 206 28.54 -8.38 4.24
N ARG A 207 27.23 -8.47 3.97
CA ARG A 207 26.73 -9.01 2.70
C ARG A 207 27.32 -8.30 1.49
N SER A 208 27.46 -6.98 1.55
CA SER A 208 28.09 -6.18 0.48
C SER A 208 29.54 -6.60 0.18
N GLU A 209 30.25 -7.13 1.18
CA GLU A 209 31.66 -7.52 1.09
C GLU A 209 31.83 -9.00 0.74
N LEU A 210 30.79 -9.83 0.94
CA LEU A 210 30.87 -11.28 0.83
C LEU A 210 31.24 -11.75 -0.59
N SER A 211 30.68 -11.13 -1.64
CA SER A 211 31.01 -11.49 -3.03
C SER A 211 32.49 -11.21 -3.33
N ASN A 212 32.95 -9.99 -3.02
CA ASN A 212 34.35 -9.62 -3.22
C ASN A 212 35.29 -10.53 -2.45
N HIS A 213 34.92 -10.88 -1.21
CA HIS A 213 35.69 -11.83 -0.42
C HIS A 213 35.80 -13.19 -1.11
N ILE A 214 34.70 -13.79 -1.54
CA ILE A 214 34.71 -15.12 -2.19
C ILE A 214 35.57 -15.09 -3.47
N ASP A 215 35.43 -14.05 -4.28
CA ASP A 215 36.08 -13.94 -5.58
C ASP A 215 37.57 -13.62 -5.48
N ASN A 216 37.99 -12.82 -4.50
CA ASN A 216 39.32 -12.22 -4.48
C ASN A 216 40.15 -12.55 -3.23
N GLU A 217 39.53 -12.79 -2.07
CA GLU A 217 40.25 -12.82 -0.78
C GLU A 217 40.14 -14.15 -0.04
N CYS A 218 39.11 -14.95 -0.32
CA CYS A 218 38.79 -16.16 0.44
C CYS A 218 39.92 -17.18 0.30
N PRO A 219 40.55 -17.61 1.41
CA PRO A 219 41.65 -18.58 1.36
C PRO A 219 41.19 -19.94 0.80
N ASN A 220 39.95 -20.32 1.12
CA ASN A 220 39.38 -21.61 0.75
C ASN A 220 38.60 -21.57 -0.58
N SER A 221 38.55 -20.42 -1.28
CA SER A 221 37.93 -20.36 -2.61
C SER A 221 38.71 -21.21 -3.60
N ILE A 222 37.98 -21.96 -4.40
CA ILE A 222 38.58 -22.75 -5.47
C ILE A 222 38.86 -21.83 -6.65
N VAL A 223 40.14 -21.67 -6.98
CA VAL A 223 40.61 -20.84 -8.10
C VAL A 223 41.20 -21.72 -9.19
N PHE A 224 41.17 -21.20 -10.42
CA PHE A 224 41.88 -21.81 -11.55
C PHE A 224 43.29 -21.25 -11.63
N CYS A 225 44.20 -22.06 -12.17
CA CYS A 225 45.53 -21.60 -12.50
C CYS A 225 45.49 -20.36 -13.41
N LYS A 226 46.30 -19.34 -13.12
CA LYS A 226 46.46 -18.14 -13.97
C LYS A 226 46.87 -18.45 -15.42
N TYR A 227 47.45 -19.63 -15.66
CA TYR A 227 47.85 -20.15 -16.96
C TYR A 227 46.79 -21.06 -17.62
N LYS A 228 45.53 -20.98 -17.19
CA LYS A 228 44.42 -21.75 -17.81
C LYS A 228 44.23 -21.41 -19.28
N SER A 229 44.36 -20.15 -19.65
CA SER A 229 44.29 -19.69 -21.05
C SER A 229 45.39 -20.30 -21.93
N THR A 230 46.55 -20.60 -21.36
CA THR A 230 47.68 -21.23 -22.06
C THR A 230 47.67 -22.76 -21.97
N GLY A 231 46.68 -23.36 -21.29
CA GLY A 231 46.45 -24.81 -21.28
C GLY A 231 46.57 -25.52 -19.93
N CYS A 232 46.86 -24.82 -18.83
CA CYS A 232 46.90 -25.45 -17.50
C CYS A 232 45.50 -25.58 -16.89
N LEU A 233 44.96 -26.80 -16.79
CA LEU A 233 43.63 -27.06 -16.23
C LEU A 233 43.61 -27.17 -14.69
N GLY A 234 44.68 -26.73 -14.00
CA GLY A 234 44.79 -26.81 -12.55
C GLY A 234 43.69 -26.02 -11.83
N GLN A 235 43.07 -26.65 -10.84
CA GLN A 235 42.06 -26.06 -9.97
C GLN A 235 42.36 -26.47 -8.52
N PHE A 236 42.42 -25.50 -7.61
CA PHE A 236 42.89 -25.70 -6.23
C PHE A 236 42.35 -24.61 -5.32
N LYS A 237 42.44 -24.81 -3.99
CA LYS A 237 42.17 -23.74 -3.02
C LYS A 237 43.19 -22.62 -3.20
N ARG A 238 42.78 -21.36 -3.05
CA ARG A 238 43.66 -20.19 -3.16
C ARG A 238 44.92 -20.31 -2.28
N THR A 239 44.80 -20.87 -1.08
CA THR A 239 45.97 -21.17 -0.21
C THR A 239 47.04 -22.02 -0.88
N ASN A 240 46.66 -22.89 -1.82
CA ASN A 240 47.54 -23.85 -2.50
C ASN A 240 47.99 -23.33 -3.87
N GLU A 241 47.73 -22.07 -4.20
CA GLU A 241 48.17 -21.48 -5.46
C GLU A 241 49.69 -21.45 -5.57
N ALA A 242 50.36 -20.99 -4.51
CA ALA A 242 51.82 -20.92 -4.47
C ALA A 242 52.46 -22.30 -4.61
N THR A 243 51.89 -23.34 -3.99
CA THR A 243 52.40 -24.71 -4.10
C THR A 243 52.22 -25.25 -5.52
N HIS A 244 51.05 -25.08 -6.13
CA HIS A 244 50.80 -25.50 -7.51
C HIS A 244 51.73 -24.82 -8.52
N LEU A 245 51.96 -23.51 -8.37
CA LEU A 245 52.84 -22.75 -9.26
C LEU A 245 54.31 -23.20 -9.20
N ASN A 246 54.74 -23.81 -8.09
CA ASN A 246 56.10 -24.35 -7.94
C ASN A 246 56.20 -25.81 -8.42
N GLU A 247 55.12 -26.58 -8.34
CA GLU A 247 55.11 -28.01 -8.70
C GLU A 247 54.94 -28.24 -10.21
N ILE A 248 54.16 -27.40 -10.89
CA ILE A 248 53.89 -27.55 -12.31
C ILE A 248 54.82 -26.63 -13.12
N ASN A 249 55.50 -27.20 -14.11
CA ASN A 249 56.29 -26.41 -15.04
C ASN A 249 55.39 -25.76 -16.12
N HIS A 250 54.87 -24.56 -15.84
CA HIS A 250 54.01 -23.82 -16.77
C HIS A 250 54.71 -23.37 -18.06
N THR A 251 56.04 -23.37 -18.10
CA THR A 251 56.79 -22.95 -19.30
C THR A 251 56.48 -23.84 -20.49
N VAL A 252 56.26 -25.15 -20.28
CA VAL A 252 55.92 -26.10 -21.36
C VAL A 252 54.57 -25.77 -21.99
N PHE A 253 53.57 -25.44 -21.18
CA PHE A 253 52.25 -25.02 -21.66
C PHE A 253 52.34 -23.68 -22.42
N MET A 254 53.12 -22.74 -21.90
CA MET A 254 53.37 -21.46 -22.56
C MET A 254 54.06 -21.63 -23.92
N THR A 255 55.10 -22.47 -24.01
CA THR A 255 55.79 -22.76 -25.28
C THR A 255 54.84 -23.37 -26.32
N LYS A 256 54.01 -24.34 -25.91
CA LYS A 256 53.01 -24.93 -26.81
C LYS A 256 51.99 -23.90 -27.30
N TYR A 257 51.56 -23.01 -26.41
CA TYR A 257 50.64 -21.92 -26.78
C TYR A 257 51.30 -20.93 -27.76
N ILE A 258 52.57 -20.56 -27.52
CA ILE A 258 53.35 -19.69 -28.41
C ILE A 258 53.49 -20.32 -29.80
N CYS A 259 53.92 -21.58 -29.92
CA CYS A 259 54.00 -22.25 -31.23
C CYS A 259 52.65 -22.31 -31.95
N GLY A 260 51.55 -22.45 -31.21
CA GLY A 260 50.20 -22.39 -31.77
C GLY A 260 49.83 -20.99 -32.29
N LEU A 261 50.24 -19.93 -31.60
CA LEU A 261 50.07 -18.55 -32.05
C LEU A 261 50.94 -18.24 -33.28
N GLU A 262 52.19 -18.69 -33.29
CA GLU A 262 53.10 -18.56 -34.44
C GLU A 262 52.50 -19.18 -35.69
N LYS A 263 51.93 -20.39 -35.59
CA LYS A 263 51.26 -21.04 -36.71
C LYS A 263 50.05 -20.25 -37.23
N LYS A 264 49.20 -19.74 -36.33
CA LYS A 264 48.04 -18.92 -36.72
C LYS A 264 48.47 -17.60 -37.36
N LEU A 265 49.56 -17.01 -36.88
CA LEU A 265 50.12 -15.80 -37.46
C LEU A 265 50.62 -16.07 -38.89
N GLU A 266 51.32 -17.19 -39.10
CA GLU A 266 51.79 -17.63 -40.42
C GLU A 266 50.61 -17.85 -41.38
N GLU A 267 49.57 -18.59 -40.94
CA GLU A 267 48.35 -18.81 -41.74
C GLU A 267 47.65 -17.49 -42.09
N SER A 268 47.63 -16.52 -41.19
CA SER A 268 47.08 -15.19 -41.45
C SER A 268 47.92 -14.40 -42.45
N ASN A 269 49.25 -14.50 -42.37
CA ASN A 269 50.16 -13.84 -43.31
C ASN A 269 49.99 -14.40 -44.72
N VAL A 270 49.91 -15.72 -44.89
CA VAL A 270 49.66 -16.36 -46.19
C VAL A 270 48.34 -15.87 -46.80
N LYS A 271 47.26 -15.85 -46.00
CA LYS A 271 45.96 -15.31 -46.47
C LYS A 271 46.06 -13.84 -46.88
N ASN A 272 46.79 -13.03 -46.12
CA ASN A 272 47.01 -11.62 -46.46
C ASN A 272 47.77 -11.48 -47.79
N GLU A 273 48.80 -12.29 -48.04
CA GLU A 273 49.51 -12.29 -49.33
C GLU A 273 48.63 -12.72 -50.51
N GLU A 274 47.77 -13.72 -50.33
CA GLU A 274 46.81 -14.15 -51.34
C GLU A 274 45.80 -13.04 -51.69
N ILE A 275 45.29 -12.35 -50.66
CA ILE A 275 44.40 -11.19 -50.83
C ILE A 275 45.12 -10.07 -51.59
N LEU A 276 46.38 -9.76 -51.25
CA LEU A 276 47.17 -8.75 -51.94
C LEU A 276 47.39 -9.12 -53.42
N LYS A 277 47.70 -10.39 -53.73
CA LYS A 277 47.82 -10.88 -55.11
C LYS A 277 46.50 -10.72 -55.87
N THR A 278 45.39 -11.07 -55.24
CA THR A 278 44.05 -10.96 -55.85
C THR A 278 43.69 -9.52 -56.16
N LEU A 279 43.92 -8.61 -55.21
CA LEU A 279 43.73 -7.17 -55.40
C LEU A 279 44.59 -6.62 -56.54
N SER A 280 45.86 -7.05 -56.63
CA SER A 280 46.74 -6.63 -57.73
C SER A 280 46.22 -7.07 -59.09
N SER A 281 45.70 -8.31 -59.20
CA SER A 281 45.10 -8.83 -60.44
C SER A 281 43.84 -8.07 -60.83
N MET A 282 42.96 -7.77 -59.87
CA MET A 282 41.76 -6.94 -60.12
C MET A 282 42.14 -5.52 -60.57
N LEU A 283 43.18 -4.92 -59.99
CA LEU A 283 43.68 -3.60 -60.42
C LEU A 283 44.20 -3.63 -61.86
N GLU A 284 44.93 -4.68 -62.25
CA GLU A 284 45.39 -4.83 -63.64
C GLU A 284 44.23 -5.05 -64.62
N GLN A 285 43.23 -5.85 -64.25
CA GLN A 285 42.00 -6.00 -65.04
C GLN A 285 41.24 -4.68 -65.19
N LEU A 286 41.12 -3.90 -64.12
CA LEU A 286 40.49 -2.58 -64.14
C LEU A 286 41.28 -1.59 -65.03
N LYS A 287 42.62 -1.60 -64.97
CA LYS A 287 43.46 -0.81 -65.88
C LYS A 287 43.25 -1.23 -67.34
N HIS A 288 43.21 -2.53 -67.62
CA HIS A 288 42.97 -3.07 -68.95
C HIS A 288 41.60 -2.66 -69.49
N ASN A 289 40.53 -2.85 -68.71
CA ASN A 289 39.17 -2.46 -69.10
C ASN A 289 39.06 -0.95 -69.34
N ASN A 290 39.67 -0.12 -68.49
CA ASN A 290 39.74 1.33 -68.71
C ASN A 290 40.53 1.72 -69.97
N SER A 291 41.51 0.91 -70.41
CA SER A 291 42.25 1.16 -71.64
C SER A 291 41.45 0.82 -72.90
N LEU A 292 40.53 -0.15 -72.81
CA LEU A 292 39.61 -0.51 -73.89
C LEU A 292 38.51 0.55 -74.07
N LEU A 293 37.96 1.07 -72.96
CA LEU A 293 36.94 2.14 -72.97
C LEU A 293 37.44 3.49 -73.50
N LYS A 294 38.76 3.71 -73.59
CA LYS A 294 39.37 4.94 -74.16
C LYS A 294 39.64 4.86 -75.66
N LYS A 295 39.36 3.72 -76.31
CA LYS A 295 39.60 3.48 -77.75
C LYS A 295 38.32 3.52 -78.61
N GLU A 296 37.18 3.83 -78.00
CA GLU A 296 35.90 4.18 -78.66
C GLU A 296 35.67 5.69 -78.56
#